data_AF-A0A7J5V7K7-F1
#
_entry.id   AF-A0A7J5V7K7-F1
#
_cell.length_a   1.000
_cell.length_b   1.000
_cell.length_c   1.000
_cell.angle_alpha   90.00
_cell.angle_beta   90.00
_cell.angle_gamma   90.00
#
_symmetry.space_group_name_H-M   'P 1'
#
loop_
_entity.id
_entity.type
_entity.pdbx_description
1 polymer ?
#
loop_
_entity_poly.entity_id
_entity_poly.type
_entity_poly.pdbx_seq_one_letter_code
_entity_poly.pdbx_strand_id
1 'polypeptide(L)'
;MTKILIVYHSQTGHTEQMAQAIAEGAKAIEDVTVILKKAGDATLDDLLTCNGLAIGTPENFGYMSGMIKDFFDRTYAEAQDKVFRKPYVVFISAGNDGSGALKAIER
;
A
#
# COMPACT_ATOMS: atom_id res chain seq x y z
N MET A 1 -19.01 -1.45 8.50
CA MET A 1 -17.63 -1.94 8.70
C MET A 1 -16.77 -1.51 7.52
N THR A 2 -15.84 -0.59 7.78
CA THR A 2 -14.89 -0.03 6.81
C THR A 2 -13.66 -0.93 6.73
N LYS A 3 -13.28 -1.37 5.54
CA LYS A 3 -12.09 -2.20 5.31
C LYS A 3 -10.93 -1.34 4.82
N ILE A 4 -9.79 -1.39 5.50
CA ILE A 4 -8.56 -0.73 5.07
C ILE A 4 -7.54 -1.78 4.66
N LEU A 5 -7.10 -1.74 3.40
CA LEU A 5 -5.99 -2.56 2.93
C LEU A 5 -4.69 -1.80 3.14
N ILE A 6 -3.75 -2.39 3.87
CA ILE A 6 -2.37 -1.93 3.97
C ILE A 6 -1.53 -2.91 3.17
N VAL A 7 -1.12 -2.49 1.97
CA VAL A 7 -0.24 -3.25 1.09
C VAL A 7 1.16 -2.66 1.17
N TYR A 8 2.15 -3.46 1.50
CA TYR A 8 3.52 -2.96 1.66
C TYR A 8 4.57 -3.92 1.15
N HIS A 9 5.76 -3.41 0.86
CA HIS A 9 6.95 -4.23 0.66
C HIS A 9 8.06 -3.76 1.61
N SER A 10 8.91 -4.69 2.07
CA SER A 10 9.99 -4.41 3.01
C SER A 10 11.14 -5.39 2.76
N GLN A 11 12.36 -4.88 2.62
CA GLN A 11 13.58 -5.68 2.46
C GLN A 11 14.32 -5.83 3.79
N THR A 12 14.41 -4.75 4.57
CA THR A 12 15.20 -4.67 5.82
C THR A 12 14.35 -4.50 7.08
N GLY A 13 13.02 -4.56 6.96
CA GLY A 13 12.09 -4.45 8.09
C GLY A 13 11.60 -3.03 8.39
N HIS A 14 12.23 -1.95 7.91
CA HIS A 14 11.80 -0.58 8.23
C HIS A 14 10.38 -0.26 7.74
N THR A 15 10.06 -0.57 6.47
CA THR A 15 8.70 -0.35 5.93
C THR A 15 7.66 -1.27 6.60
N GLU A 16 8.07 -2.46 7.06
CA GLU A 16 7.20 -3.39 7.79
C GLU A 16 6.83 -2.82 9.17
N GLN A 17 7.79 -2.23 9.89
CA GLN A 17 7.53 -1.52 11.15
C GLN A 17 6.56 -0.36 10.95
N MET A 18 6.71 0.43 9.89
CA MET A 18 5.77 1.50 9.54
C MET A 18 4.37 0.94 9.24
N ALA A 19 4.28 -0.13 8.45
CA ALA A 19 3.02 -0.77 8.09
C ALA A 19 2.29 -1.32 9.32
N GLN A 20 3.03 -1.91 10.27
CA GLN A 20 2.49 -2.38 11.54
C GLN A 20 1.97 -1.22 12.40
N ALA A 21 2.69 -0.11 12.51
CA ALA A 21 2.24 1.07 13.24
C ALA A 21 0.97 1.69 12.64
N ILE A 22 0.88 1.76 11.30
CA ILE A 22 -0.34 2.20 10.59
C ILE A 22 -1.49 1.22 10.87
N ALA A 23 -1.22 -0.08 10.85
CA ALA A 23 -2.23 -1.11 11.14
C ALA A 23 -2.76 -0.99 12.56
N GLU A 24 -1.90 -0.74 13.54
CA GLU A 24 -2.29 -0.50 14.94
C GLU A 24 -3.16 0.74 15.06
N GLY A 25 -2.77 1.86 14.45
CA GLY A 25 -3.56 3.09 14.45
C GLY A 25 -4.94 2.90 13.81
N ALA A 26 -5.02 2.22 12.66
CA ALA A 26 -6.28 1.97 11.98
C ALA A 26 -7.19 0.98 12.74
N LYS A 27 -6.62 -0.04 13.41
CA LYS A 27 -7.37 -0.99 14.25
C LYS A 27 -7.97 -0.35 15.50
N ALA A 28 -7.43 0.78 15.97
CA ALA A 28 -7.95 1.50 17.12
C ALA A 28 -9.25 2.26 16.83
N ILE A 29 -9.67 2.35 15.56
CA ILE A 29 -10.90 3.03 15.14
C ILE A 29 -12.06 2.02 15.14
N GLU A 30 -13.18 2.39 15.75
CA GLU A 30 -14.40 1.57 15.76
C GLU A 30 -14.90 1.29 14.33
N ASP A 31 -15.47 0.10 14.12
CA ASP A 31 -15.97 -0.37 12.82
C ASP A 31 -14.95 -0.45 11.68
N VAL A 32 -13.64 -0.37 11.96
CA VAL A 32 -12.57 -0.56 10.98
C VAL A 32 -11.97 -1.97 11.05
N THR A 33 -11.87 -2.63 9.90
CA THR A 33 -11.12 -3.88 9.74
C THR A 33 -9.89 -3.63 8.89
N VAL A 34 -8.73 -4.05 9.38
CA VAL A 34 -7.45 -3.88 8.68
C VAL A 34 -7.01 -5.19 8.04
N ILE A 35 -6.70 -5.13 6.75
CA ILE A 35 -6.06 -6.19 5.98
C ILE A 35 -4.61 -5.77 5.77
N LEU A 36 -3.67 -6.37 6.49
CA LEU A 36 -2.23 -6.06 6.38
C LEU A 36 -1.54 -7.17 5.58
N LYS A 37 -1.00 -6.85 4.41
CA LYS A 37 -0.36 -7.83 3.53
C LYS A 37 0.92 -7.30 2.89
N LYS A 38 1.90 -8.20 2.73
CA LYS A 38 3.03 -7.94 1.82
C LYS A 38 2.51 -7.88 0.39
N ALA A 39 3.15 -7.08 -0.45
CA ALA A 39 2.70 -6.85 -1.81
C ALA A 39 2.66 -8.14 -2.66
N GLY A 40 3.51 -9.13 -2.37
CA GLY A 40 3.46 -10.44 -3.02
C GLY A 40 2.23 -11.28 -2.63
N ASP A 41 1.67 -11.07 -1.44
CA ASP A 41 0.54 -11.86 -0.91
C ASP A 41 -0.82 -11.16 -1.08
N ALA A 42 -0.79 -9.87 -1.41
CA ALA A 42 -2.00 -9.09 -1.68
C ALA A 42 -2.69 -9.58 -2.96
N THR A 43 -4.01 -9.47 -3.05
CA THR A 43 -4.78 -9.97 -4.19
C THR A 43 -5.64 -8.87 -4.80
N LEU A 44 -6.16 -9.12 -6.00
CA LEU A 44 -7.18 -8.26 -6.59
C LEU A 44 -8.42 -8.14 -5.68
N ASP A 45 -8.84 -9.23 -5.03
CA ASP A 45 -10.00 -9.22 -4.13
C ASP A 45 -9.77 -8.30 -2.91
N ASP A 46 -8.57 -8.30 -2.34
CA ASP A 46 -8.21 -7.37 -1.26
C ASP A 46 -8.37 -5.90 -1.73
N LEU A 47 -7.93 -5.60 -2.95
CA LEU A 47 -8.02 -4.26 -3.55
C LEU A 47 -9.47 -3.87 -3.86
N LEU A 48 -10.27 -4.78 -4.41
CA LEU A 48 -11.65 -4.49 -4.80
C LEU A 48 -12.54 -4.32 -3.57
N THR A 49 -12.36 -5.14 -2.54
CA THR A 49 -13.24 -5.17 -1.37
C THR A 49 -12.89 -4.13 -0.30
N CYS A 50 -11.70 -3.52 -0.33
CA CYS A 50 -11.34 -2.47 0.63
C CYS A 50 -12.07 -1.14 0.34
N ASN A 51 -12.29 -0.34 1.37
CA ASN A 51 -12.82 1.02 1.27
C ASN A 51 -11.71 2.07 1.17
N GLY A 52 -10.50 1.76 1.64
CA GLY A 52 -9.32 2.62 1.55
C GLY A 52 -8.02 1.83 1.52
N LEU A 53 -6.97 2.45 1.01
CA LEU A 53 -5.68 1.82 0.76
C LEU A 53 -4.55 2.59 1.47
N ALA A 54 -3.62 1.88 2.10
CA ALA A 54 -2.32 2.43 2.49
C ALA A 54 -1.23 1.66 1.73
N ILE A 55 -0.40 2.40 1.00
CA ILE A 55 0.65 1.85 0.13
C ILE A 55 2.00 2.11 0.79
N GLY A 56 2.71 1.03 1.14
CA GLY A 56 4.01 1.07 1.79
C GLY A 56 5.15 0.62 0.90
N THR A 57 6.18 1.44 0.73
CA THR A 57 7.36 1.03 -0.05
C THR A 57 8.66 1.55 0.56
N PRO A 58 9.78 0.81 0.50
CA PRO A 58 11.08 1.48 0.54
C PRO A 58 11.26 2.32 -0.74
N GLU A 59 12.08 3.35 -0.66
CA GLU A 59 12.62 4.03 -1.84
C GLU A 59 13.83 3.24 -2.37
N ASN A 60 13.66 2.64 -3.55
CA ASN A 60 14.73 1.93 -4.24
C ASN A 60 15.20 2.80 -5.41
N PHE A 61 16.37 3.44 -5.28
CA PHE A 61 16.96 4.31 -6.32
C PHE A 61 16.00 5.40 -6.83
N GLY A 62 15.26 6.05 -5.92
CA GLY A 62 14.31 7.11 -6.27
C GLY A 62 13.00 6.61 -6.89
N TYR A 63 12.68 5.32 -6.76
CA TYR A 63 11.47 4.71 -7.29
C TYR A 63 10.78 3.84 -6.22
N MET A 64 9.50 3.51 -6.45
CA MET A 64 8.82 2.48 -5.65
C MET A 64 9.52 1.13 -5.80
N SER A 65 9.35 0.25 -4.83
CA SER A 65 9.91 -1.09 -4.94
C SER A 65 9.20 -1.91 -6.02
N GLY A 66 9.95 -2.82 -6.65
CA GLY A 66 9.43 -3.67 -7.72
C GLY A 66 8.22 -4.51 -7.30
N MET A 67 8.13 -4.92 -6.04
CA MET A 67 6.99 -5.69 -5.53
C MET A 67 5.70 -4.87 -5.42
N ILE A 68 5.79 -3.56 -5.17
CA ILE A 68 4.63 -2.67 -5.19
C ILE A 68 4.20 -2.41 -6.63
N LYS A 69 5.17 -2.20 -7.52
CA LYS A 69 4.88 -2.11 -8.96
C LYS A 69 4.20 -3.38 -9.48
N ASP A 70 4.71 -4.57 -9.12
CA ASP A 70 4.11 -5.86 -9.47
C ASP A 70 2.65 -5.96 -9.03
N PHE A 71 2.34 -5.61 -7.78
CA PHE A 71 0.97 -5.59 -7.29
C PHE A 71 0.06 -4.69 -8.13
N PHE A 72 0.51 -3.50 -8.51
CA PHE A 72 -0.24 -2.63 -9.41
C PHE A 72 -0.40 -3.26 -10.79
N ASP A 73 0.68 -3.73 -11.42
CA ASP A 73 0.66 -4.28 -12.77
C ASP A 73 -0.28 -5.49 -12.87
N ARG A 74 -0.21 -6.44 -11.93
CA ARG A 74 -1.00 -7.68 -11.98
C ARG A 74 -2.47 -7.50 -11.61
N THR A 75 -2.82 -6.41 -10.93
CA THR A 75 -4.22 -6.10 -10.59
C THR A 75 -4.86 -5.11 -11.55
N TYR A 76 -4.05 -4.35 -12.30
CA TYR A 76 -4.48 -3.22 -13.13
C TYR A 76 -5.67 -3.54 -14.05
N ALA A 77 -5.54 -4.54 -14.92
CA ALA A 77 -6.50 -4.80 -15.98
C ALA A 77 -7.91 -5.10 -15.44
N GLU A 78 -7.99 -5.82 -14.32
CA GLU A 78 -9.26 -6.22 -13.72
C GLU A 78 -9.80 -5.21 -12.69
N ALA A 79 -8.91 -4.38 -12.13
CA ALA A 79 -9.28 -3.31 -11.20
C ALA A 79 -9.72 -2.03 -11.91
N GLN A 80 -9.34 -1.86 -13.19
CA GLN A 80 -9.70 -0.70 -14.00
C GLN A 80 -11.20 -0.41 -13.90
N ASP A 81 -11.55 0.88 -13.72
CA ASP A 81 -12.91 1.40 -13.57
C ASP A 81 -13.68 0.96 -12.29
N LYS A 82 -13.18 -0.04 -11.54
CA LYS A 82 -13.80 -0.52 -10.28
C LYS A 82 -13.26 0.17 -9.04
N VAL A 83 -12.09 0.80 -9.13
CA VAL A 83 -11.40 1.45 -8.01
C VAL A 83 -11.34 2.98 -8.14
N PHE A 84 -12.15 3.56 -9.03
CA PHE A 84 -12.16 4.99 -9.28
C PHE A 84 -12.41 5.80 -7.99
N ARG A 85 -11.52 6.76 -7.71
CA ARG A 85 -11.54 7.62 -6.51
C ARG A 85 -11.49 6.89 -5.17
N LYS A 86 -10.99 5.65 -5.13
CA LYS A 86 -10.74 4.98 -3.85
C LYS A 86 -9.69 5.77 -3.05
N PRO A 87 -9.98 6.18 -1.80
CA PRO A 87 -9.06 6.97 -1.01
C PRO A 87 -7.81 6.15 -0.67
N TYR A 88 -6.65 6.80 -0.76
CA TYR A 88 -5.38 6.16 -0.42
C TYR A 88 -4.42 7.11 0.31
N VAL A 89 -3.47 6.51 1.02
CA VAL A 89 -2.30 7.17 1.58
C VAL A 89 -1.03 6.41 1.18
N VAL A 90 0.10 7.10 1.11
CA VAL A 90 1.40 6.51 0.78
C VAL A 90 2.35 6.76 1.94
N PHE A 91 3.12 5.74 2.32
CA PHE A 91 4.18 5.86 3.30
C PHE A 91 5.46 5.22 2.76
N ILE A 92 6.58 5.93 2.95
CA ILE A 92 7.84 5.61 2.28
C ILE A 92 8.96 5.55 3.31
N SER A 93 9.67 4.42 3.34
CA SER A 93 10.96 4.34 4.05
C SER A 93 12.06 4.75 3.07
N ALA A 94 12.59 5.96 3.23
CA ALA A 94 13.60 6.52 2.34
C ALA A 94 14.89 6.83 3.10
N GLY A 95 16.03 6.60 2.44
CA GLY A 95 17.30 7.17 2.87
C GLY A 95 17.47 8.62 2.40
N ASN A 96 16.78 9.01 1.32
CA ASN A 96 16.69 10.38 0.82
C ASN A 96 15.35 11.02 1.26
N ASP A 97 14.68 11.78 0.40
CA ASP A 97 13.42 12.47 0.71
C ASP A 97 12.16 11.67 0.36
N GLY A 98 12.28 10.52 -0.34
CA GLY A 98 11.16 9.68 -0.76
C GLY A 98 10.32 10.28 -1.90
N SER A 99 10.63 11.48 -2.38
CA SER A 99 9.79 12.21 -3.35
C SER A 99 9.77 11.53 -4.73
N GLY A 100 10.84 10.83 -5.09
CA GLY A 100 10.91 10.04 -6.33
C GLY A 100 9.95 8.86 -6.30
N ALA A 101 9.95 8.10 -5.20
CA ALA A 101 9.04 6.99 -4.99
C ALA A 101 7.57 7.44 -4.93
N LEU A 102 7.27 8.59 -4.30
CA LEU A 102 5.91 9.14 -4.29
C LEU A 102 5.44 9.50 -5.70
N LYS A 103 6.25 10.26 -6.45
CA LYS A 103 5.94 10.63 -7.84
C LYS A 103 5.75 9.43 -8.75
N ALA A 104 6.42 8.30 -8.46
CA ALA A 104 6.26 7.06 -9.20
C ALA A 104 4.92 6.37 -8.97
N ILE A 105 4.33 6.54 -7.78
CA ILE A 105 3.04 5.95 -7.40
C ILE A 105 1.87 6.81 -7.90
N GLU A 106 2.02 8.14 -7.90
CA GLU A 106 0.95 9.08 -8.27
C GLU A 106 0.80 9.32 -9.79
N ARG A 107 1.59 8.62 -10.62
CA ARG A 107 1.57 8.71 -12.08
C ARG A 107 0.82 7.55 -12.71
#